data_AF-A0AAV6BRL4-F1
#
_entry.id   AF-A0AAV6BRL4-F1
#
_cell.length_a   1.000
_cell.length_b   1.000
_cell.length_c   1.000
_cell.angle_alpha   90.00
_cell.angle_beta   90.00
_cell.angle_gamma   90.00
#
_symmetry.space_group_name_H-M   'P 1'
#
loop_
_entity.id
_entity.type
_entity.pdbx_description
1 polymer ?
#
loop_
_entity_poly.entity_id
_entity_poly.type
_entity_poly.pdbx_seq_one_letter_code
_entity_poly.pdbx_strand_id
1 'polypeptide(L)'
;MRPIWKGALTFGLVNIPVGLYSATTRSDLSFRLLHAKDQAPIAYRRVCTEENVEVPWPEIVKGYEYEKGHFVVMSEADFEQADVEATQTIDIRDFVRSDAIAPTYFEQPYYLEPQQTGTKAYALLREALKRSGRIGVATVVLRQREHLAAVQAAGEALTLTTMRFAHEIVPPSGLALPGAGGLDRREIDLALQLVDTLAGEFDAEKYRDQYRDALLAVIEQKLQGKTPATPATRKPPTKVVDLMQALEASLKAQPARTTKAPPRAAAAYGRREAAARKSPTRRRAS
;
A
#
# COMPACT_ATOMS: atom_id res chain seq x y z
N MET A 1 8.54 -17.58 -12.89
CA MET A 1 7.35 -16.98 -12.24
C MET A 1 6.19 -17.09 -13.22
N ARG A 2 4.94 -17.36 -12.79
CA ARG A 2 3.78 -17.42 -13.72
C ARG A 2 3.10 -16.05 -13.73
N PRO A 3 2.78 -15.47 -14.91
CA PRO A 3 2.06 -14.20 -14.96
C PRO A 3 0.66 -14.37 -14.37
N ILE A 4 0.24 -13.39 -13.58
CA ILE A 4 -1.12 -13.34 -13.01
C ILE A 4 -2.13 -12.78 -14.01
N TRP A 5 -1.66 -12.03 -14.99
CA TRP A 5 -2.44 -11.40 -16.04
C TRP A 5 -1.55 -11.16 -17.26
N LYS A 6 -2.15 -11.20 -18.45
CA LYS A 6 -1.51 -10.85 -19.72
C LYS A 6 -2.43 -9.89 -20.45
N GLY A 7 -1.84 -8.90 -21.07
CA GLY A 7 -2.58 -7.90 -21.82
C GLY A 7 -1.62 -6.92 -22.47
N ALA A 8 -2.08 -5.70 -22.68
CA ALA A 8 -1.26 -4.68 -23.32
C ALA A 8 -1.34 -3.35 -22.58
N LEU A 9 -0.19 -2.69 -22.46
CA LEU A 9 -0.08 -1.34 -21.93
C LEU A 9 -0.23 -0.35 -23.07
N THR A 10 -1.22 0.53 -22.97
CA THR A 10 -1.54 1.54 -23.98
C THR A 10 -1.32 2.94 -23.44
N PHE A 11 -0.76 3.80 -24.29
CA PHE A 11 -0.74 5.24 -24.05
C PHE A 11 -0.75 5.97 -25.39
N GLY A 12 -1.78 6.78 -25.62
CA GLY A 12 -2.02 7.38 -26.95
C GLY A 12 -2.17 6.30 -28.02
N LEU A 13 -1.27 6.29 -29.00
CA LEU A 13 -1.26 5.32 -30.11
C LEU A 13 -0.27 4.16 -29.92
N VAL A 14 0.43 4.11 -28.80
CA VAL A 14 1.43 3.08 -28.52
C VAL A 14 0.76 1.93 -27.79
N ASN A 15 1.01 0.71 -28.27
CA ASN A 15 0.49 -0.52 -27.68
C ASN A 15 1.66 -1.48 -27.38
N ILE A 16 1.83 -1.85 -26.11
CA ILE A 16 2.97 -2.65 -25.62
C ILE A 16 2.44 -3.92 -24.96
N PRO A 17 2.56 -5.10 -25.61
CA PRO A 17 2.18 -6.36 -24.99
C PRO A 17 3.03 -6.66 -23.76
N VAL A 18 2.38 -6.93 -22.62
CA VAL A 18 3.04 -7.16 -21.33
C VAL A 18 2.42 -8.32 -20.55
N GLY A 19 3.21 -8.91 -19.66
CA GLY A 19 2.75 -9.80 -18.59
C GLY A 19 2.88 -9.11 -17.24
N LEU A 20 1.90 -9.32 -16.37
CA LEU A 20 1.89 -8.79 -15.00
C LEU A 20 2.30 -9.89 -14.01
N TYR A 21 3.18 -9.56 -13.08
CA TYR A 21 3.72 -10.46 -12.05
C TYR A 21 3.67 -9.81 -10.67
N SER A 22 3.41 -10.57 -9.62
CA SER A 22 3.41 -10.01 -8.25
C SER A 22 4.81 -9.51 -7.89
N ALA A 23 4.93 -8.26 -7.41
CA ALA A 23 6.20 -7.74 -6.89
C ALA A 23 6.39 -8.04 -5.39
N THR A 24 5.36 -8.59 -4.73
CA THR A 24 5.43 -9.04 -3.34
C THR A 24 5.08 -10.52 -3.23
N THR A 25 5.67 -11.16 -2.24
CA THR A 25 5.31 -12.51 -1.80
C THR A 25 4.88 -12.43 -0.35
N ARG A 26 3.78 -13.10 0.01
CA ARG A 26 3.40 -13.22 1.41
C ARG A 26 4.35 -14.21 2.10
N SER A 27 4.92 -13.79 3.22
CA SER A 27 5.86 -14.57 4.03
C SER A 27 5.33 -14.84 5.44
N ASP A 28 4.01 -14.76 5.61
CA ASP A 28 3.33 -15.01 6.88
C ASP A 28 3.45 -16.48 7.30
N LEU A 29 3.60 -16.69 8.60
CA LEU A 29 3.56 -18.02 9.19
C LEU A 29 2.09 -18.48 9.23
N SER A 30 1.73 -19.42 8.38
CA SER A 30 0.38 -20.00 8.37
C SER A 30 0.27 -21.08 9.44
N PHE A 31 -0.72 -20.97 10.32
CA PHE A 31 -1.06 -22.00 11.29
C PHE A 31 -2.39 -22.64 10.93
N ARG A 32 -2.44 -23.97 10.94
CA ARG A 32 -3.72 -24.69 10.91
C ARG A 32 -4.27 -24.76 12.32
N LEU A 33 -5.57 -24.54 12.46
CA LEU A 33 -6.24 -24.81 13.73
C LEU A 33 -6.32 -26.32 13.94
N LEU A 34 -5.91 -26.75 15.12
CA LEU A 34 -5.94 -28.14 15.53
C LEU A 34 -6.90 -28.29 16.72
N HIS A 35 -7.61 -29.41 16.78
CA HIS A 35 -8.44 -29.75 17.93
C HIS A 35 -7.54 -29.99 19.16
N ALA A 36 -7.82 -29.32 20.26
CA ALA A 36 -6.92 -29.29 21.42
C ALA A 36 -6.69 -30.67 22.06
N LYS A 37 -7.64 -31.61 21.92
CA LYS A 37 -7.58 -32.92 22.55
C LYS A 37 -6.71 -33.92 21.78
N ASP A 38 -6.81 -33.96 20.46
CA ASP A 38 -6.19 -34.98 19.61
C ASP A 38 -5.22 -34.40 18.56
N GLN A 39 -5.08 -33.07 18.52
CA GLN A 39 -4.22 -32.33 17.58
C GLN A 39 -4.60 -32.56 16.10
N ALA A 40 -5.81 -33.04 15.82
CA ALA A 40 -6.29 -33.23 14.46
C ALA A 40 -6.66 -31.88 13.80
N PRO A 41 -6.43 -31.69 12.49
CA PRO A 41 -6.83 -30.46 11.79
C PRO A 41 -8.33 -30.24 11.80
N ILE A 42 -8.76 -28.98 11.97
CA ILE A 42 -10.17 -28.58 11.88
C ILE A 42 -10.58 -28.37 10.42
N ALA A 43 -11.74 -28.91 10.04
CA ALA A 43 -12.38 -28.67 8.75
C ALA A 43 -13.56 -27.70 8.89
N TYR A 44 -13.73 -26.83 7.90
CA TYR A 44 -14.85 -25.88 7.84
C TYR A 44 -15.87 -26.32 6.80
N ARG A 45 -17.15 -26.20 7.14
CA ARG A 45 -18.29 -26.48 6.25
C ARG A 45 -19.10 -25.21 6.06
N ARG A 46 -19.69 -25.05 4.87
CA ARG A 46 -20.60 -23.95 4.54
C ARG A 46 -22.01 -24.44 4.81
N VAL A 47 -22.77 -23.74 5.63
CA VAL A 47 -24.11 -24.17 6.05
C VAL A 47 -25.10 -23.04 5.75
N CYS A 48 -26.23 -23.37 5.12
CA CYS A 48 -27.34 -22.43 4.93
C CYS A 48 -27.95 -22.07 6.28
N THR A 49 -28.10 -20.77 6.58
CA THR A 49 -28.59 -20.33 7.90
C THR A 49 -30.06 -20.67 8.15
N GLU A 50 -30.87 -20.75 7.09
CA GLU A 50 -32.31 -21.06 7.18
C GLU A 50 -32.55 -22.57 7.37
N GLU A 51 -31.87 -23.39 6.57
CA GLU A 51 -32.10 -24.85 6.55
C GLU A 51 -31.17 -25.61 7.51
N ASN A 52 -30.07 -24.97 7.96
CA ASN A 52 -29.01 -25.56 8.76
C ASN A 52 -28.37 -26.81 8.10
N VAL A 53 -28.35 -26.84 6.77
CA VAL A 53 -27.76 -27.92 5.94
C VAL A 53 -26.49 -27.43 5.26
N GLU A 54 -25.52 -28.34 5.08
CA GLU A 54 -24.29 -28.07 4.34
C GLU A 54 -24.59 -27.83 2.86
N VAL A 55 -24.09 -26.72 2.31
CA VAL A 55 -24.31 -26.32 0.91
C VAL A 55 -23.03 -26.52 0.10
N PRO A 56 -23.08 -27.30 -0.99
CA PRO A 56 -21.94 -27.48 -1.87
C PRO A 56 -21.71 -26.21 -2.72
N TRP A 57 -20.45 -25.98 -3.11
CA TRP A 57 -20.05 -24.78 -3.87
C TRP A 57 -20.91 -24.44 -5.11
N PRO A 58 -21.33 -25.41 -5.96
CA PRO A 58 -22.12 -25.10 -7.16
C PRO A 58 -23.50 -24.49 -6.86
N GLU A 59 -24.01 -24.66 -5.64
CA GLU A 59 -25.31 -24.14 -5.20
C GLU A 59 -25.18 -22.77 -4.51
N ILE A 60 -23.95 -22.22 -4.41
CA ILE A 60 -23.69 -20.93 -3.76
C ILE A 60 -23.62 -19.82 -4.83
N VAL A 61 -24.58 -18.91 -4.78
CA VAL A 61 -24.62 -17.70 -5.63
C VAL A 61 -24.14 -16.46 -4.89
N LYS A 62 -23.78 -15.40 -5.63
CA LYS A 62 -23.41 -14.09 -5.06
C LYS A 62 -24.67 -13.24 -4.92
N GLY A 63 -24.88 -12.63 -3.75
CA GLY A 63 -25.96 -11.67 -3.51
C GLY A 63 -25.41 -10.29 -3.13
N TYR A 64 -26.02 -9.22 -3.63
CA TYR A 64 -25.77 -7.84 -3.18
C TYR A 64 -26.91 -7.38 -2.28
N GLU A 65 -26.58 -7.02 -1.03
CA GLU A 65 -27.55 -6.52 -0.04
C GLU A 65 -27.84 -5.04 -0.31
N TYR A 66 -29.03 -4.72 -0.81
CA TYR A 66 -29.44 -3.33 -1.10
C TYR A 66 -30.26 -2.71 0.04
N GLU A 67 -30.85 -3.55 0.88
CA GLU A 67 -31.52 -3.20 2.12
C GLU A 67 -31.31 -4.35 3.11
N LYS A 68 -31.35 -4.07 4.42
CA LYS A 68 -31.05 -5.08 5.45
C LYS A 68 -31.91 -6.34 5.26
N GLY A 69 -31.28 -7.46 4.94
CA GLY A 69 -31.95 -8.75 4.69
C GLY A 69 -32.52 -8.95 3.28
N HIS A 70 -32.38 -7.97 2.38
CA HIS A 70 -32.85 -8.04 1.00
C HIS A 70 -31.68 -8.07 0.01
N PHE A 71 -31.65 -9.11 -0.83
CA PHE A 71 -30.53 -9.38 -1.74
C PHE A 71 -30.99 -9.42 -3.19
N VAL A 72 -30.17 -8.89 -4.09
CA VAL A 72 -30.25 -9.17 -5.53
C VAL A 72 -29.20 -10.23 -5.87
N VAL A 73 -29.62 -11.32 -6.52
CA VAL A 73 -28.71 -12.36 -6.99
C VAL A 73 -27.96 -11.85 -8.21
N MET A 74 -26.63 -11.95 -8.16
CA MET A 74 -25.74 -11.58 -9.24
C MET A 74 -25.26 -12.84 -9.97
N SER A 75 -25.61 -12.97 -11.24
CA SER A 75 -25.12 -14.04 -12.12
C SER A 75 -23.75 -13.70 -12.70
N GLU A 76 -23.03 -14.71 -13.20
CA GLU A 76 -21.75 -14.49 -13.90
C GLU A 76 -21.93 -13.60 -15.15
N ALA A 77 -23.06 -13.75 -15.86
CA ALA A 77 -23.40 -12.94 -17.03
C ALA A 77 -23.60 -11.45 -16.69
N ASP A 78 -24.10 -11.12 -15.48
CA ASP A 78 -24.23 -9.72 -15.04
C ASP A 78 -22.85 -9.06 -14.87
N PHE A 79 -21.84 -9.84 -14.45
CA PHE A 79 -20.46 -9.36 -14.38
C PHE A 79 -19.82 -9.26 -15.76
N GLU A 80 -20.10 -10.21 -16.66
CA GLU A 80 -19.56 -10.21 -18.03
C GLU A 80 -20.12 -9.04 -18.85
N GLN A 81 -21.43 -8.76 -18.79
CA GLN A 81 -22.06 -7.65 -19.52
C GLN A 81 -21.53 -6.27 -19.10
N ALA A 82 -21.04 -6.15 -17.86
CA ALA A 82 -20.45 -4.92 -17.38
C ALA A 82 -19.04 -4.64 -17.96
N ASP A 83 -18.36 -5.61 -18.58
CA ASP A 83 -16.88 -5.58 -18.64
C ASP A 83 -16.22 -6.24 -19.88
N VAL A 84 -16.84 -6.33 -21.07
CA VAL A 84 -16.21 -7.09 -22.19
C VAL A 84 -15.05 -6.36 -22.89
N GLU A 85 -15.10 -5.03 -23.08
CA GLU A 85 -14.11 -4.32 -23.93
C GLU A 85 -12.84 -3.83 -23.21
N ALA A 86 -12.82 -3.74 -21.87
CA ALA A 86 -11.71 -3.13 -21.09
C ALA A 86 -10.76 -4.15 -20.41
N THR A 87 -11.02 -5.45 -20.53
CA THR A 87 -10.48 -6.49 -19.61
C THR A 87 -8.99 -6.81 -19.76
N GLN A 88 -8.34 -6.39 -20.83
CA GLN A 88 -6.96 -6.78 -21.14
C GLN A 88 -6.01 -5.62 -21.45
N THR A 89 -6.38 -4.40 -21.05
CA THR A 89 -5.56 -3.21 -21.28
C THR A 89 -5.17 -2.52 -19.97
N ILE A 90 -3.94 -2.03 -19.93
CA ILE A 90 -3.49 -1.02 -18.96
C ILE A 90 -3.47 0.30 -19.73
N ASP A 91 -4.45 1.15 -19.51
CA ASP A 91 -4.60 2.41 -20.24
C ASP A 91 -4.04 3.59 -19.44
N ILE A 92 -2.87 4.11 -19.83
CA ILE A 92 -2.27 5.29 -19.20
C ILE A 92 -2.96 6.55 -19.72
N ARG A 93 -3.59 7.28 -18.81
CA ARG A 93 -4.35 8.51 -19.09
C ARG A 93 -3.54 9.77 -18.86
N ASP A 94 -2.73 9.79 -17.80
CA ASP A 94 -1.98 10.99 -17.39
C ASP A 94 -0.55 10.66 -16.98
N PHE A 95 0.36 11.64 -17.08
CA PHE A 95 1.68 11.55 -16.47
C PHE A 95 1.85 12.67 -15.44
N VAL A 96 1.96 12.29 -14.16
CA VAL A 96 2.08 13.23 -13.03
C VAL A 96 3.40 13.05 -12.31
N ARG A 97 3.78 14.02 -11.46
CA ARG A 97 4.95 13.84 -10.58
C ARG A 97 4.62 12.83 -9.48
N SER A 98 5.61 12.03 -9.08
CA SER A 98 5.43 11.03 -8.02
C SER A 98 4.98 11.63 -6.69
N ASP A 99 5.49 12.82 -6.33
CA ASP A 99 5.18 13.51 -5.08
C ASP A 99 3.81 14.20 -5.06
N ALA A 100 3.13 14.27 -6.21
CA ALA A 100 1.75 14.75 -6.30
C ALA A 100 0.73 13.69 -5.84
N ILE A 101 1.13 12.41 -5.80
CA ILE A 101 0.27 11.30 -5.35
C ILE A 101 0.58 11.02 -3.89
N ALA A 102 -0.41 11.21 -3.01
CA ALA A 102 -0.23 10.91 -1.60
C ALA A 102 -0.02 9.40 -1.38
N PRO A 103 0.86 8.99 -0.44
CA PRO A 103 1.14 7.57 -0.16
C PRO A 103 -0.11 6.72 0.12
N THR A 104 -1.16 7.33 0.67
CA THR A 104 -2.45 6.69 0.99
C THR A 104 -3.16 6.11 -0.23
N TYR A 105 -2.84 6.56 -1.44
CA TYR A 105 -3.43 6.04 -2.67
C TYR A 105 -2.84 4.69 -3.08
N PHE A 106 -1.59 4.37 -2.75
CA PHE A 106 -0.94 3.15 -3.25
C PHE A 106 -1.37 1.90 -2.46
N GLU A 107 -1.46 0.77 -3.17
CA GLU A 107 -1.82 -0.52 -2.59
C GLU A 107 -0.79 -1.61 -2.87
N GLN A 108 -0.93 -2.33 -3.99
CA GLN A 108 -0.21 -3.56 -4.26
C GLN A 108 0.66 -3.38 -5.51
N PRO A 109 1.99 -3.60 -5.41
CA PRO A 109 2.89 -3.47 -6.55
C PRO A 109 3.00 -4.77 -7.35
N TYR A 110 3.21 -4.59 -8.65
CA TYR A 110 3.39 -5.63 -9.65
C TYR A 110 4.53 -5.25 -10.62
N TYR A 111 5.24 -6.25 -11.15
CA TYR A 111 6.19 -6.08 -12.24
C TYR A 111 5.50 -6.27 -13.59
N LEU A 112 5.86 -5.42 -14.55
CA LEU A 112 5.48 -5.56 -15.95
C LEU A 112 6.66 -6.12 -16.74
N GLU A 113 6.44 -7.24 -17.44
CA GLU A 113 7.42 -7.84 -18.34
C GLU A 113 6.95 -7.65 -19.78
N PRO A 114 7.76 -7.11 -20.71
CA PRO A 114 7.38 -7.02 -22.10
C PRO A 114 7.37 -8.39 -22.78
N GLN A 115 6.39 -8.64 -23.63
CA GLN A 115 6.45 -9.77 -24.57
C GLN A 115 7.39 -9.43 -25.74
N GLN A 116 7.79 -10.44 -26.52
CA GLN A 116 8.84 -10.31 -27.56
C GLN A 116 8.63 -9.13 -28.52
N THR A 117 7.39 -8.89 -28.93
CA THR A 117 7.02 -7.82 -29.88
C THR A 117 7.03 -6.40 -29.28
N GLY A 118 7.02 -6.26 -27.95
CA GLY A 118 6.91 -4.98 -27.25
C GLY A 118 8.21 -4.44 -26.63
N THR A 119 9.32 -5.17 -26.72
CA THR A 119 10.57 -4.89 -25.97
C THR A 119 11.14 -3.49 -26.18
N LYS A 120 11.21 -3.02 -27.43
CA LYS A 120 11.74 -1.69 -27.77
C LYS A 120 10.86 -0.55 -27.23
N ALA A 121 9.54 -0.67 -27.41
CA ALA A 121 8.59 0.33 -26.92
C ALA A 121 8.56 0.37 -25.39
N TYR A 122 8.62 -0.80 -24.75
CA TYR A 122 8.73 -0.91 -23.29
C TYR A 122 9.98 -0.20 -22.76
N ALA A 123 11.15 -0.48 -23.35
CA ALA A 123 12.40 0.15 -22.93
C ALA A 123 12.35 1.67 -23.10
N LEU A 124 11.76 2.16 -24.20
CA LEU A 124 11.58 3.58 -24.44
C LEU A 124 10.71 4.24 -23.38
N LEU A 125 9.55 3.63 -23.05
CA LEU A 125 8.68 4.13 -21.98
C LEU A 125 9.39 4.12 -20.62
N ARG A 126 10.10 3.04 -20.28
CA ARG A 126 10.88 2.94 -19.04
C ARG A 126 11.91 4.06 -18.92
N GLU A 127 12.70 4.31 -19.96
CA GLU A 127 13.69 5.38 -19.95
C GLU A 127 13.05 6.78 -19.92
N ALA A 128 11.93 6.97 -20.61
CA ALA A 128 11.19 8.23 -20.58
C ALA A 128 10.64 8.54 -19.18
N LEU A 129 10.04 7.56 -18.50
CA LEU A 129 9.55 7.71 -17.13
C LEU A 129 10.71 7.99 -16.15
N LYS A 130 11.80 7.22 -16.26
CA LYS A 130 12.99 7.38 -15.42
C LYS A 130 13.61 8.77 -15.54
N ARG A 131 13.76 9.29 -16.77
CA ARG A 131 14.35 10.63 -17.01
C ARG A 131 13.41 11.76 -16.63
N SER A 132 12.11 11.59 -16.82
CA SER A 132 11.12 12.64 -16.56
C SER A 132 10.71 12.74 -15.09
N GLY A 133 10.99 11.72 -14.27
CA GLY A 133 10.57 11.66 -12.87
C GLY A 133 9.05 11.61 -12.71
N ARG A 134 8.33 11.20 -13.76
CA ARG A 134 6.88 11.10 -13.77
C ARG A 134 6.42 9.66 -13.56
N ILE A 135 5.17 9.55 -13.14
CA ILE A 135 4.41 8.30 -13.01
C ILE A 135 3.22 8.41 -13.97
N GLY A 136 2.96 7.34 -14.71
CA GLY A 136 1.74 7.19 -15.51
C GLY A 136 0.56 6.80 -14.62
N VAL A 137 -0.50 7.59 -14.59
CA VAL A 137 -1.78 7.22 -13.97
C VAL A 137 -2.58 6.46 -15.03
N ALA A 138 -3.01 5.25 -14.68
CA ALA A 138 -3.65 4.33 -15.59
C ALA A 138 -4.90 3.69 -14.97
N THR A 139 -5.75 3.12 -15.82
CA THR A 139 -6.72 2.11 -15.38
C THR A 139 -6.33 0.74 -15.88
N VAL A 140 -6.65 -0.29 -15.10
CA VAL A 140 -6.41 -1.69 -15.44
C VAL A 140 -7.53 -2.55 -14.90
N VAL A 141 -7.99 -3.52 -15.67
CA VAL A 141 -8.95 -4.51 -15.19
C VAL A 141 -8.21 -5.74 -14.68
N LEU A 142 -8.33 -6.03 -13.39
CA LEU A 142 -7.78 -7.21 -12.74
C LEU A 142 -8.91 -7.99 -12.07
N ARG A 143 -9.03 -9.29 -12.38
CA ARG A 143 -10.02 -10.19 -11.76
C ARG A 143 -11.46 -9.63 -11.79
N GLN A 144 -11.90 -9.15 -12.96
CA GLN A 144 -13.25 -8.62 -13.20
C GLN A 144 -13.55 -7.31 -12.44
N ARG A 145 -12.52 -6.53 -12.11
CA ARG A 145 -12.67 -5.19 -11.51
C ARG A 145 -11.70 -4.22 -12.14
N GLU A 146 -12.19 -3.03 -12.49
CA GLU A 146 -11.33 -1.91 -12.85
C GLU A 146 -10.63 -1.37 -11.60
N HIS A 147 -9.32 -1.14 -11.71
CA HIS A 147 -8.48 -0.53 -10.70
C HIS A 147 -7.83 0.72 -11.29
N LEU A 148 -7.73 1.78 -10.48
CA LEU A 148 -6.75 2.82 -10.72
C LEU A 148 -5.35 2.24 -10.50
N ALA A 149 -4.36 2.69 -11.25
CA ALA A 149 -2.99 2.21 -11.15
C ALA A 149 -1.96 3.29 -11.44
N ALA A 150 -0.78 3.13 -10.84
CA ALA A 150 0.41 3.92 -11.11
C ALA A 150 1.45 3.06 -11.84
N VAL A 151 1.86 3.49 -13.04
CA VAL A 151 2.95 2.90 -13.80
C VAL A 151 4.20 3.75 -13.66
N GLN A 152 5.28 3.17 -13.16
CA GLN A 152 6.54 3.88 -12.94
C GLN A 152 7.75 3.02 -13.31
N ALA A 153 8.87 3.68 -13.61
CA ALA A 153 10.14 2.99 -13.77
C ALA A 153 10.75 2.67 -12.39
N ALA A 154 11.07 1.41 -12.14
CA ALA A 154 11.73 0.93 -10.93
C ALA A 154 12.93 0.05 -11.32
N GLY A 155 14.13 0.61 -11.21
CA GLY A 155 15.37 -0.06 -11.65
C GLY A 155 15.33 -0.38 -13.15
N GLU A 156 15.37 -1.67 -13.48
CA GLU A 156 15.33 -2.18 -14.85
C GLU A 156 13.91 -2.56 -15.33
N ALA A 157 12.90 -2.46 -14.47
CA ALA A 157 11.53 -2.82 -14.81
C ALA A 157 10.60 -1.60 -14.78
N LEU A 158 9.46 -1.72 -15.45
CA LEU A 158 8.26 -0.96 -15.14
C LEU A 158 7.51 -1.70 -14.02
N THR A 159 7.07 -0.95 -13.02
CA THR A 159 6.14 -1.43 -11.99
C THR A 159 4.77 -0.82 -12.22
N LEU A 160 3.74 -1.64 -11.98
CA LEU A 160 2.36 -1.21 -11.86
C LEU A 160 1.96 -1.36 -10.40
N THR A 161 1.56 -0.29 -9.75
CA THR A 161 1.02 -0.33 -8.38
C THR A 161 -0.46 -0.01 -8.44
N THR A 162 -1.33 -0.90 -7.98
CA THR A 162 -2.76 -0.58 -7.89
C THR A 162 -2.97 0.56 -6.89
N MET A 163 -3.99 1.36 -7.16
CA MET A 163 -4.32 2.55 -6.41
C MET A 163 -5.79 2.55 -6.00
N ARG A 164 -6.06 3.19 -4.87
CA ARG A 164 -7.41 3.53 -4.39
C ARG A 164 -7.98 4.69 -5.19
N PHE A 165 -9.27 4.66 -5.45
CA PHE A 165 -10.01 5.81 -5.92
C PHE A 165 -10.23 6.83 -4.79
N ALA A 166 -10.45 8.09 -5.16
CA ALA A 166 -10.60 9.17 -4.20
C ALA A 166 -11.74 8.94 -3.18
N HIS A 167 -12.83 8.27 -3.58
CA HIS A 167 -13.97 7.98 -2.72
C HIS A 167 -13.69 6.88 -1.68
N GLU A 168 -12.62 6.10 -1.85
CA GLU A 168 -12.19 5.06 -0.90
C GLU A 168 -11.27 5.64 0.20
N ILE A 169 -10.82 6.88 0.06
CA ILE A 169 -9.94 7.54 1.02
C ILE A 169 -10.79 8.28 2.06
N VAL A 170 -10.65 7.88 3.32
CA VAL A 170 -11.29 8.56 4.44
C VAL A 170 -10.55 9.87 4.74
N PRO A 171 -11.24 11.03 4.74
CA PRO A 171 -10.60 12.31 5.05
C PRO A 171 -10.27 12.41 6.55
N PRO A 172 -9.17 13.10 6.92
CA PRO A 172 -8.77 13.28 8.32
C PRO A 172 -9.69 14.22 9.11
N SER A 173 -10.70 14.82 8.48
CA SER A 173 -11.59 15.83 9.11
C SER A 173 -12.39 15.31 10.31
N GLY A 174 -12.54 13.99 10.45
CA GLY A 174 -13.15 13.36 11.63
C GLY A 174 -12.21 13.17 12.82
N LEU A 175 -10.93 13.50 12.68
CA LEU A 175 -9.91 13.31 13.72
C LEU A 175 -9.73 14.59 14.55
N ALA A 176 -9.63 14.45 15.87
CA ALA A 176 -9.27 15.53 16.79
C ALA A 176 -7.77 15.80 16.75
N LEU A 177 -7.27 16.35 15.63
CA LEU A 177 -5.86 16.68 15.44
C LEU A 177 -5.53 18.03 16.08
N PRO A 178 -4.37 18.17 16.77
CA PRO A 178 -3.94 19.46 17.29
C PRO A 178 -3.61 20.42 16.13
N GLY A 179 -4.00 21.68 16.28
CA GLY A 179 -3.54 22.74 15.39
C GLY A 179 -2.06 23.07 15.65
N ALA A 180 -1.43 23.82 14.74
CA ALA A 180 -0.04 24.26 14.89
C ALA A 180 0.15 25.42 15.92
N GLY A 181 -0.90 25.81 16.63
CA GLY A 181 -0.87 26.92 17.59
C GLY A 181 -0.23 26.51 18.91
N GLY A 182 0.63 27.37 19.47
CA GLY A 182 1.20 27.18 20.80
C GLY A 182 2.51 26.39 20.88
N LEU A 183 3.18 26.14 19.74
CA LEU A 183 4.50 25.50 19.72
C LEU A 183 5.60 26.53 19.97
N ASP A 184 6.49 26.28 20.94
CA ASP A 184 7.65 27.13 21.19
C ASP A 184 8.74 26.90 20.13
N ARG A 185 9.41 27.98 19.71
CA ARG A 185 10.46 27.89 18.68
C ARG A 185 11.62 27.01 19.11
N ARG A 186 12.01 27.08 20.39
CA ARG A 186 13.13 26.30 20.94
C ARG A 186 12.79 24.81 20.98
N GLU A 187 11.54 24.47 21.29
CA GLU A 187 11.06 23.08 21.22
C GLU A 187 11.12 22.55 19.78
N ILE A 188 10.70 23.35 18.80
CA ILE A 188 10.78 22.98 17.38
C ILE A 188 12.24 22.78 16.95
N ASP A 189 13.13 23.72 17.29
CA ASP A 189 14.55 23.63 16.91
C ASP A 189 15.21 22.38 17.49
N LEU A 190 14.90 22.03 18.74
CA LEU A 190 15.42 20.84 19.40
C LEU A 190 14.85 19.56 18.77
N ALA A 191 13.56 19.55 18.43
CA ALA A 191 12.94 18.44 17.72
C ALA A 191 13.57 18.24 16.32
N LEU A 192 13.87 19.32 15.59
CA LEU A 192 14.57 19.26 14.32
C LEU A 192 15.97 18.66 14.46
N GLN A 193 16.74 19.07 15.47
CA GLN A 193 18.06 18.48 15.75
C GLN A 193 17.98 16.97 16.03
N LEU A 194 16.96 16.55 16.77
CA LEU A 194 16.75 15.13 17.06
C LEU A 194 16.40 14.35 15.78
N VAL A 195 15.52 14.90 14.93
CA VAL A 195 15.19 14.30 13.63
C VAL A 195 16.44 14.18 12.76
N ASP A 196 17.25 15.22 12.67
CA ASP A 196 18.50 15.23 11.89
C ASP A 196 19.51 14.22 12.44
N THR A 197 19.60 14.06 13.76
CA THR A 197 20.50 13.08 14.41
C THR A 197 20.07 11.64 14.11
N LEU A 198 18.76 11.40 14.01
CA LEU A 198 18.19 10.08 13.71
C LEU A 198 18.03 9.82 12.20
N ALA A 199 18.24 10.83 11.36
CA ALA A 199 18.15 10.72 9.92
C ALA A 199 19.24 9.78 9.37
N GLY A 200 18.88 9.02 8.34
CA GLY A 200 19.79 8.12 7.66
C GLY A 200 19.17 7.61 6.36
N GLU A 201 19.98 6.92 5.55
CA GLU A 201 19.47 6.30 4.32
C GLU A 201 18.61 5.08 4.65
N PHE A 202 17.48 4.96 3.95
CA PHE A 202 16.62 3.80 4.06
C PHE A 202 17.31 2.58 3.47
N ASP A 203 17.54 1.59 4.31
CA ASP A 203 18.12 0.30 3.96
C ASP A 203 17.17 -0.79 4.46
N ALA A 204 16.43 -1.37 3.52
CA ALA A 204 15.37 -2.34 3.83
C ALA A 204 15.89 -3.54 4.62
N GLU A 205 17.14 -3.96 4.41
CA GLU A 205 17.72 -5.15 5.05
C GLU A 205 17.96 -4.97 6.56
N LYS A 206 18.04 -3.72 7.04
CA LYS A 206 18.16 -3.41 8.48
C LYS A 206 16.87 -3.67 9.25
N TYR A 207 15.73 -3.71 8.59
CA TYR A 207 14.42 -3.82 9.23
C TYR A 207 13.88 -5.24 9.09
N ARG A 208 14.21 -6.10 10.07
CA ARG A 208 13.69 -7.47 10.12
C ARG A 208 12.44 -7.58 10.98
N ASP A 209 11.58 -8.53 10.61
CA ASP A 209 10.44 -8.93 11.42
C ASP A 209 10.91 -9.74 12.64
N GLN A 210 11.24 -9.02 13.71
CA GLN A 210 11.75 -9.61 14.95
C GLN A 210 10.76 -10.58 15.58
N TYR A 211 9.45 -10.36 15.40
CA TYR A 211 8.43 -11.24 15.94
C TYR A 211 8.41 -12.57 15.19
N ARG A 212 8.44 -12.53 13.86
CA ARG A 212 8.55 -13.74 13.01
C ARG A 212 9.80 -14.54 13.34
N ASP A 213 10.95 -13.88 13.45
CA ASP A 213 12.22 -14.55 13.77
C ASP A 213 12.17 -15.20 15.17
N ALA A 214 11.63 -14.49 16.17
CA ALA A 214 11.45 -15.03 17.51
C ALA A 214 10.46 -16.22 17.53
N LEU A 215 9.36 -16.14 16.78
CA LEU A 215 8.38 -17.21 16.70
C LEU A 215 8.93 -18.45 15.99
N LEU A 216 9.71 -18.28 14.93
CA LEU A 216 10.43 -19.38 14.28
C LEU A 216 11.40 -20.08 15.24
N ALA A 217 12.15 -19.32 16.04
CA ALA A 217 13.04 -19.90 17.05
C ALA A 217 12.26 -20.70 18.11
N VAL A 218 11.10 -20.20 18.55
CA VAL A 218 10.19 -20.93 19.45
C VAL A 218 9.69 -22.23 18.83
N ILE A 219 9.30 -22.20 17.55
CA ILE A 219 8.85 -23.38 16.81
C ILE A 219 9.99 -24.41 16.73
N GLU A 220 11.20 -23.99 16.38
CA GLU A 220 12.37 -24.86 16.27
C GLU A 220 12.75 -25.50 17.61
N GLN A 221 12.69 -24.74 18.71
CA GLN A 221 12.90 -25.30 20.06
C GLN A 221 11.84 -26.35 20.42
N LYS A 222 10.56 -26.10 20.11
CA LYS A 222 9.49 -27.08 20.33
C LYS A 222 9.65 -28.33 19.48
N LEU A 223 10.10 -28.21 18.23
CA LEU A 223 10.42 -29.36 17.35
C LEU A 223 11.55 -30.22 17.92
N GLN A 224 12.51 -29.61 18.63
CA GLN A 224 13.59 -30.30 19.33
C GLN A 224 13.18 -30.82 20.73
N GLY A 225 11.90 -30.72 21.11
CA GLY A 225 11.40 -31.13 22.43
C GLY A 225 11.81 -30.23 23.59
N LYS A 226 12.36 -29.04 23.31
CA LYS A 226 12.76 -28.05 24.33
C LYS A 226 11.57 -27.16 24.70
N THR A 227 11.51 -26.75 25.97
CA THR A 227 10.54 -25.75 26.42
C THR A 227 11.11 -24.35 26.16
N PRO A 228 10.46 -23.51 25.34
CA PRO A 228 10.92 -22.15 25.07
C PRO A 228 10.90 -21.31 26.34
N ALA A 229 11.94 -20.50 26.54
CA ALA A 229 12.00 -19.58 27.67
C ALA A 229 10.96 -18.43 27.50
N THR A 230 10.30 -18.05 28.59
CA THR A 230 9.44 -16.85 28.60
C THR A 230 10.31 -15.61 28.38
N PRO A 231 9.98 -14.73 27.43
CA PRO A 231 10.71 -13.48 27.25
C PRO A 231 10.70 -12.65 28.54
N ALA A 232 11.85 -12.06 28.89
CA ALA A 232 11.91 -11.15 30.03
C ALA A 232 10.96 -9.97 29.81
N THR A 233 10.17 -9.64 30.83
CA THR A 233 9.24 -8.50 30.80
C THR A 233 10.01 -7.21 30.51
N ARG A 234 9.70 -6.54 29.39
CA ARG A 234 10.29 -5.23 29.10
C ARG A 234 9.87 -4.25 30.19
N LYS A 235 10.84 -3.56 30.81
CA LYS A 235 10.54 -2.49 31.76
C LYS A 235 9.71 -1.42 31.05
N PRO A 236 8.62 -0.93 31.66
CA PRO A 236 7.84 0.14 31.06
C PRO A 236 8.73 1.37 30.87
N PRO A 237 8.56 2.12 29.76
CA PRO A 237 9.28 3.36 29.55
C PRO A 237 9.00 4.33 30.71
N THR A 238 10.03 5.04 31.16
CA THR A 238 9.92 6.05 32.20
C THR A 238 8.91 7.11 31.77
N LYS A 239 7.98 7.47 32.67
CA LYS A 239 6.95 8.48 32.39
C LYS A 239 7.65 9.83 32.22
N VAL A 240 7.67 10.33 30.99
CA VAL A 240 8.30 11.61 30.66
C VAL A 240 7.35 12.74 31.10
N VAL A 241 7.76 13.52 32.10
CA VAL A 241 6.96 14.64 32.65
C VAL A 241 7.26 15.96 31.92
N ASP A 242 8.43 16.09 31.29
CA ASP A 242 8.89 17.30 30.61
C ASP A 242 9.46 16.96 29.21
N LEU A 243 8.82 17.49 28.16
CA LEU A 243 9.19 17.29 26.76
C LEU A 243 10.58 17.84 26.45
N MET A 244 10.94 19.00 27.00
CA MET A 244 12.23 19.64 26.76
C MET A 244 13.36 18.78 27.34
N GLN A 245 13.21 18.30 28.57
CA GLN A 245 14.18 17.40 29.18
C GLN A 245 14.29 16.08 28.41
N ALA A 246 13.18 15.58 27.87
CA ALA A 246 13.17 14.35 27.08
C ALA A 246 13.93 14.47 25.76
N LEU A 247 13.75 15.59 25.07
CA LEU A 247 14.44 15.89 23.82
C LEU A 247 15.94 16.09 24.07
N GLU A 248 16.33 16.82 25.11
CA GLU A 248 17.74 16.97 25.50
C GLU A 248 18.37 15.64 25.92
N ALA A 249 17.66 14.82 26.69
CA ALA A 249 18.12 13.49 27.08
C ALA A 249 18.27 12.56 25.88
N SER A 250 17.35 12.62 24.91
CA SER A 250 17.40 11.83 23.68
C SER A 250 18.62 12.18 22.83
N LEU A 251 18.95 13.48 22.72
CA LEU A 251 20.16 13.93 22.03
C LEU A 251 21.44 13.49 22.74
N LYS A 252 21.48 13.55 24.07
CA LYS A 252 22.64 13.11 24.87
C LYS A 252 22.84 11.59 24.86
N ALA A 253 21.76 10.81 24.70
CA ALA A 253 21.79 9.35 24.71
C ALA A 253 22.19 8.73 23.35
N GLN A 254 22.22 9.49 22.26
CA GLN A 254 22.65 8.99 20.96
C GLN A 254 24.18 9.04 20.84
N PRO A 255 24.86 7.92 20.54
CA PRO A 255 26.28 7.94 20.22
C PRO A 255 26.50 8.70 18.91
N ALA A 256 27.50 9.59 18.89
CA ALA A 256 27.84 10.40 17.72
C ALA A 256 28.14 9.50 16.51
N ARG A 257 27.19 9.38 15.58
CA ARG A 257 27.41 8.73 14.28
C ARG A 257 28.14 9.69 13.37
N THR A 258 29.40 9.41 13.10
CA THR A 258 30.16 10.03 12.02
C THR A 258 29.66 9.48 10.69
N THR A 259 28.67 10.13 10.08
CA THR A 259 28.30 9.85 8.68
C THR A 259 28.59 11.10 7.85
N LYS A 260 29.44 10.93 6.83
CA LYS A 260 29.68 11.93 5.78
C LYS A 260 28.33 12.23 5.13
N ALA A 261 27.91 13.49 5.15
CA ALA A 261 26.68 13.94 4.52
C ALA A 261 26.71 13.68 3.00
N PRO A 262 25.73 12.94 2.43
CA PRO A 262 25.52 12.95 0.99
C PRO A 262 24.89 14.29 0.55
N PRO A 263 25.07 14.69 -0.73
CA PRO A 263 24.55 15.97 -1.22
C PRO A 263 23.02 16.01 -1.12
N ARG A 264 22.54 17.09 -0.51
CA ARG A 264 21.14 17.40 -0.24
C ARG A 264 20.34 17.45 -1.55
N ALA A 265 19.64 16.37 -1.91
CA ALA A 265 18.58 16.44 -2.90
C ALA A 265 17.45 17.27 -2.32
N ALA A 266 17.12 18.40 -2.95
CA ALA A 266 16.08 19.31 -2.50
C ALA A 266 14.73 18.58 -2.45
N ALA A 267 14.25 18.30 -1.24
CA ALA A 267 12.87 17.91 -0.99
C ALA A 267 11.97 19.10 -1.38
N ALA A 268 11.43 19.06 -2.59
CA ALA A 268 10.39 19.97 -3.04
C ALA A 268 9.03 19.57 -2.44
N TYR A 269 8.91 19.53 -1.11
CA TYR A 269 7.62 19.57 -0.44
C TYR A 269 7.34 21.03 -0.05
N GLY A 270 6.91 21.78 -1.06
CA GLY A 270 6.64 23.21 -0.97
C GLY A 270 5.22 23.53 -1.43
N ARG A 271 4.30 23.57 -0.46
CA ARG A 271 3.23 24.56 -0.28
C ARG A 271 2.51 25.01 -1.58
N ARG A 272 1.29 24.52 -1.78
CA ARG A 272 0.25 25.30 -2.48
C ARG A 272 -0.86 25.69 -1.51
N GLU A 273 -0.71 26.92 -1.05
CA GLU A 273 -1.69 27.75 -0.37
C GLU A 273 -2.93 27.95 -1.25
N ALA A 274 -4.08 27.98 -0.59
CA ALA A 274 -5.40 28.12 -1.18
C ALA A 274 -5.55 29.44 -1.96
N ALA A 275 -5.88 29.35 -3.25
CA ALA A 275 -6.43 30.47 -4.01
C ALA A 275 -7.95 30.31 -4.12
N ALA A 276 -8.66 30.94 -3.19
CA ALA A 276 -10.10 31.14 -3.25
C ALA A 276 -10.46 31.91 -4.53
N ARG A 277 -11.14 31.24 -5.49
CA ARG A 277 -11.83 31.93 -6.58
C ARG A 277 -13.14 32.49 -6.05
N LYS A 278 -13.14 33.78 -5.67
CA LYS A 278 -14.36 34.59 -5.68
C LYS A 278 -14.68 34.92 -7.14
N SER A 279 -15.88 34.58 -7.60
CA SER A 279 -16.45 35.14 -8.82
C SER A 279 -17.77 35.85 -8.50
N PRO A 280 -18.07 36.95 -9.20
CA PRO A 280 -18.89 38.02 -8.65
C PRO A 280 -20.38 37.87 -8.97
N THR A 281 -21.15 38.47 -8.06
CA THR A 281 -22.60 38.65 -8.05
C THR A 281 -23.12 39.23 -9.37
N ARG A 282 -24.00 38.49 -10.04
CA ARG A 282 -24.73 38.95 -11.23
C ARG A 282 -25.85 39.88 -10.78
N ARG A 283 -25.66 41.19 -10.94
CA ARG A 283 -26.67 42.23 -10.70
C ARG A 283 -27.64 42.24 -11.89
N ARG A 284 -28.93 42.02 -11.62
CA ARG A 284 -30.03 42.34 -12.54
C ARG A 284 -30.15 43.86 -12.68
N ALA A 285 -30.45 44.34 -13.89
CA ALA A 285 -31.27 45.52 -14.11
C ALA A 285 -31.89 45.46 -15.52
N SER A 286 -33.22 45.68 -15.52
CA SER A 286 -34.13 46.04 -16.61
C SER A 286 -34.36 45.05 -17.76
#